data_AF-A0A4R5B0H3-F1
#
_entry.id   AF-A0A4R5B0H3-F1
#
_cell.length_a   1.000
_cell.length_b   1.000
_cell.length_c   1.000
_cell.angle_alpha   90.00
_cell.angle_beta   90.00
_cell.angle_gamma   90.00
#
_symmetry.space_group_name_H-M   'P 1'
#
loop_
_entity.id
_entity.type
_entity.pdbx_description
1 polymer ?
#
loop_
_entity_poly.entity_id
_entity_poly.type
_entity_poly.pdbx_seq_one_letter_code
_entity_poly.pdbx_strand_id
1 'polypeptide(L)'
;MKYGISRYSINQDGSIDVDGNVNLSSNGLTVLPLQFGRVMGHFNIQDNFLSTLEGSPVGVGGNFNCYNNLLNNFLGGPKWIGGDFFAYNNKLTSLHGSAAEIVGSYYISGNSCLANLMGCSVKIGGDFSFNDNLLSTYCGDDDIEYDGEFFLSETHYNRLNTRKLPMEILQNLRHLKLILKYQRYFYIWNDDFSFNRENFDILIEEIEEGLR
;
A
#
# COMPACT_ATOMS: atom_id res chain seq x y z
N MET A 1 23.55 -4.47 -22.88
CA MET A 1 22.43 -3.51 -22.79
C MET A 1 22.53 -2.76 -21.47
N LYS A 2 22.28 -1.44 -21.43
CA LYS A 2 22.59 -0.52 -20.31
C LYS A 2 21.95 -0.92 -18.96
N TYR A 3 20.85 -1.68 -18.97
CA TYR A 3 20.08 -2.03 -17.77
C TYR A 3 19.90 -3.54 -17.56
N GLY A 4 20.66 -4.39 -18.28
CA GLY A 4 20.61 -5.85 -18.09
C GLY A 4 19.28 -6.53 -18.45
N ILE A 5 18.32 -5.80 -19.03
CA ILE A 5 17.02 -6.34 -19.44
C ILE A 5 17.24 -7.25 -20.66
N SER A 6 16.65 -8.45 -20.60
CA SER A 6 16.64 -9.44 -21.67
C SER A 6 15.22 -9.99 -21.83
N ARG A 7 14.93 -10.59 -23.00
CA ARG A 7 13.60 -11.13 -23.35
C ARG A 7 12.48 -10.10 -23.15
N TYR A 8 12.50 -9.10 -24.03
CA TYR A 8 11.54 -8.01 -24.02
C TYR A 8 10.98 -7.78 -25.43
N SER A 9 9.80 -7.16 -25.48
CA SER A 9 9.21 -6.60 -26.69
C SER A 9 8.96 -5.11 -26.51
N ILE A 10 8.97 -4.36 -27.62
CA ILE A 10 8.66 -2.93 -27.62
C ILE A 10 7.28 -2.76 -28.23
N ASN A 11 6.39 -2.12 -27.48
CA ASN A 11 5.02 -1.82 -27.88
C ASN A 11 4.98 -0.61 -28.83
N GLN A 12 3.84 -0.38 -29.48
CA GLN A 12 3.67 0.73 -30.44
C GLN A 12 3.83 2.11 -29.78
N ASP A 13 3.51 2.23 -28.50
CA ASP A 13 3.67 3.45 -27.69
C ASP A 13 5.11 3.63 -27.16
N GLY A 14 6.02 2.73 -27.51
CA GLY A 14 7.42 2.74 -27.06
C GLY A 14 7.65 2.14 -25.67
N SER A 15 6.59 1.67 -24.99
CA SER A 15 6.74 0.95 -23.72
C SER A 15 7.34 -0.44 -23.93
N ILE A 16 7.98 -0.97 -22.88
CA ILE A 16 8.73 -2.22 -22.94
C ILE A 16 8.04 -3.28 -22.08
N ASP A 17 7.62 -4.37 -22.73
CA ASP A 17 7.14 -5.57 -22.03
C ASP A 17 8.33 -6.50 -21.77
N VAL A 18 8.44 -7.04 -20.56
CA VAL A 18 9.56 -7.89 -20.11
C VAL A 18 9.04 -9.22 -19.58
N ASP A 19 9.50 -10.34 -20.14
CA ASP A 19 9.14 -11.70 -19.71
C ASP A 19 9.69 -12.06 -18.32
N GLY A 20 10.80 -11.44 -17.94
CA GLY A 20 11.56 -11.76 -16.74
C GLY A 20 11.48 -10.66 -15.68
N ASN A 21 12.46 -10.67 -14.78
CA ASN A 21 12.62 -9.65 -13.76
C ASN A 21 13.27 -8.39 -14.34
N VAL A 22 12.86 -7.23 -13.84
CA VAL A 22 13.57 -5.96 -14.04
C VAL A 22 14.22 -5.57 -12.72
N ASN A 23 15.54 -5.38 -12.74
CA ASN A 23 16.27 -4.89 -11.58
C ASN A 23 16.92 -3.54 -11.84
N LEU A 24 16.38 -2.51 -11.18
CA LEU A 24 16.84 -1.13 -11.20
C LEU A 24 17.13 -0.60 -9.78
N SER A 25 17.26 -1.49 -8.79
CA SER A 25 17.52 -1.10 -7.39
C SER A 25 18.87 -0.38 -7.23
N SER A 26 18.97 0.53 -6.27
CA SER A 26 20.24 1.12 -5.82
C SER A 26 21.06 1.82 -6.91
N ASN A 27 20.42 2.42 -7.90
CA ASN A 27 21.07 3.09 -9.03
C ASN A 27 21.08 4.62 -8.92
N GLY A 28 20.60 5.18 -7.80
CA GLY A 28 20.48 6.63 -7.60
C GLY A 28 19.48 7.29 -8.56
N LEU A 29 18.46 6.54 -9.00
CA LEU A 29 17.46 7.02 -9.94
C LEU A 29 16.55 8.06 -9.29
N THR A 30 16.32 9.16 -9.99
CA THR A 30 15.26 10.15 -9.64
C THR A 30 14.01 9.98 -10.51
N VAL A 31 14.15 9.31 -11.66
CA VAL A 31 13.09 8.90 -12.59
C VAL A 31 13.42 7.53 -13.16
N LEU A 32 12.40 6.76 -13.59
CA LEU A 32 12.65 5.51 -14.29
C LEU A 32 13.27 5.79 -15.68
N PRO A 33 14.27 4.99 -16.10
CA PRO A 33 15.03 5.28 -17.31
C PRO A 33 14.30 4.89 -18.61
N LEU A 34 13.21 4.15 -18.49
CA LEU A 34 12.44 3.56 -19.60
C LEU A 34 10.96 3.57 -19.21
N GLN A 35 10.10 3.56 -20.23
CA GLN A 35 8.68 3.29 -20.04
C GLN A 35 8.45 1.78 -20.11
N PHE A 36 7.92 1.20 -19.03
CA PHE A 36 7.59 -0.21 -18.96
C PHE A 36 6.10 -0.43 -19.23
N GLY A 37 5.78 -1.45 -20.02
CA GLY A 37 4.41 -1.90 -20.26
C GLY A 37 4.01 -2.92 -19.21
N ARG A 38 4.31 -4.20 -19.45
CA ARG A 38 4.13 -5.30 -18.49
C ARG A 38 5.45 -5.92 -18.10
N VAL A 39 5.56 -6.35 -16.85
CA VAL A 39 6.71 -7.13 -16.37
C VAL A 39 6.18 -8.42 -15.75
N MET A 40 6.46 -9.56 -16.38
CA MET A 40 5.93 -10.86 -15.94
C MET A 40 6.63 -11.37 -14.67
N GLY A 41 7.87 -10.93 -14.42
CA GLY A 41 8.60 -11.22 -13.19
C GLY A 41 8.45 -10.13 -12.12
N HIS A 42 9.47 -10.02 -11.28
CA HIS A 42 9.62 -8.97 -10.27
C HIS A 42 10.04 -7.65 -10.90
N PHE A 43 9.57 -6.54 -10.34
CA PHE A 43 10.00 -5.20 -10.70
C PHE A 43 10.62 -4.50 -9.49
N ASN A 44 11.95 -4.38 -9.53
CA ASN A 44 12.77 -3.94 -8.40
C ASN A 44 13.30 -2.53 -8.64
N ILE A 45 12.78 -1.55 -7.91
CA ILE A 45 13.16 -0.13 -7.98
C ILE A 45 13.50 0.46 -6.61
N GLN A 46 13.67 -0.38 -5.59
CA GLN A 46 14.00 0.04 -4.23
C GLN A 46 15.35 0.77 -4.12
N ASP A 47 15.54 1.48 -3.02
CA ASP A 47 16.81 2.14 -2.66
C ASP A 47 17.26 3.16 -3.73
N ASN A 48 16.32 3.96 -4.20
CA ASN A 48 16.55 5.05 -5.17
C ASN A 48 16.04 6.38 -4.59
N PHE A 49 15.99 7.41 -5.43
CA PHE A 49 15.48 8.74 -5.08
C PHE A 49 14.21 9.09 -5.89
N LEU A 50 13.42 8.07 -6.26
CA LEU A 50 12.21 8.27 -7.05
C LEU A 50 11.16 9.03 -6.25
N SER A 51 10.59 10.08 -6.84
CA SER A 51 9.46 10.82 -6.28
C SER A 51 8.13 10.50 -6.96
N THR A 52 8.17 9.79 -8.09
CA THR A 52 7.00 9.36 -8.87
C THR A 52 7.22 7.93 -9.36
N LEU A 53 6.13 7.25 -9.77
CA LEU A 53 6.19 5.97 -10.47
C LEU A 53 5.94 6.12 -11.98
N GLU A 54 6.12 7.32 -12.55
CA GLU A 54 6.00 7.49 -14.00
C GLU A 54 6.98 6.58 -14.74
N GLY A 55 6.45 5.83 -15.70
CA GLY A 55 7.18 4.81 -16.44
C GLY A 55 7.19 3.42 -15.82
N SER A 56 6.61 3.25 -14.64
CA SER A 56 6.44 1.94 -14.01
C SER A 56 5.47 1.08 -14.84
N PRO A 57 5.61 -0.26 -14.87
CA PRO A 57 4.70 -1.11 -15.62
C PRO A 57 3.26 -0.99 -15.09
N VAL A 58 2.29 -1.13 -16.00
CA VAL A 58 0.86 -1.18 -15.63
C VAL A 58 0.49 -2.48 -14.90
N GLY A 59 1.30 -3.53 -15.03
CA GLY A 59 1.12 -4.79 -14.32
C GLY A 59 2.45 -5.51 -14.06
N VAL A 60 2.56 -6.09 -12.86
CA VAL A 60 3.74 -6.84 -12.41
C VAL A 60 3.31 -8.25 -12.02
N GLY A 61 3.85 -9.29 -12.67
CA GLY A 61 3.51 -10.69 -12.42
C GLY A 61 4.06 -11.25 -11.11
N GLY A 62 5.20 -10.72 -10.65
CA GLY A 62 5.75 -11.00 -9.32
C GLY A 62 5.60 -9.82 -8.36
N ASN A 63 6.55 -9.72 -7.45
CA ASN A 63 6.64 -8.63 -6.47
C ASN A 63 6.99 -7.28 -7.12
N PHE A 64 6.37 -6.22 -6.60
CA PHE A 64 6.73 -4.84 -6.90
C PHE A 64 7.45 -4.23 -5.70
N ASN A 65 8.75 -3.96 -5.85
CA ASN A 65 9.62 -3.49 -4.78
C ASN A 65 9.97 -2.01 -5.01
N CYS A 66 9.32 -1.10 -4.29
CA CYS A 66 9.57 0.35 -4.38
C CYS A 66 9.91 1.02 -3.04
N TYR A 67 10.29 0.22 -2.04
CA TYR A 67 10.67 0.71 -0.72
C TYR A 67 11.95 1.58 -0.75
N ASN A 68 12.17 2.37 0.30
CA ASN A 68 13.31 3.28 0.43
C ASN A 68 13.46 4.23 -0.78
N ASN A 69 12.37 4.96 -1.09
CA ASN A 69 12.32 6.01 -2.11
C ASN A 69 11.73 7.30 -1.50
N LEU A 70 11.37 8.28 -2.34
CA LEU A 70 10.80 9.57 -1.94
C LEU A 70 9.34 9.72 -2.41
N LEU A 71 8.64 8.62 -2.65
CA LEU A 71 7.27 8.63 -3.19
C LEU A 71 6.29 9.28 -2.20
N ASN A 72 5.38 10.10 -2.71
CA ASN A 72 4.29 10.72 -1.93
C ASN A 72 2.91 10.06 -2.16
N ASN A 73 2.77 9.33 -3.25
CA ASN A 73 1.63 8.50 -3.65
C ASN A 73 2.13 7.45 -4.67
N PHE A 74 1.22 6.67 -5.26
CA PHE A 74 1.53 5.64 -6.25
C PHE A 74 1.02 5.96 -7.66
N LEU A 75 0.76 7.24 -7.98
CA LEU A 75 0.37 7.64 -9.33
C LEU A 75 1.46 7.24 -10.35
N GLY A 76 1.03 6.70 -11.48
CA GLY A 76 1.92 6.09 -12.49
C GLY A 76 2.34 4.65 -12.19
N GLY A 77 2.02 4.11 -11.00
CA GLY A 77 2.34 2.75 -10.60
C GLY A 77 1.44 1.66 -11.22
N PRO A 78 1.76 0.39 -10.92
CA PRO A 78 1.01 -0.77 -11.43
C PRO A 78 -0.44 -0.77 -10.94
N LYS A 79 -1.34 -1.30 -11.78
CA LYS A 79 -2.77 -1.50 -11.45
C LYS A 79 -3.08 -2.89 -10.92
N TRP A 80 -2.17 -3.83 -11.17
CA TRP A 80 -2.24 -5.21 -10.68
C TRP A 80 -0.83 -5.71 -10.34
N ILE A 81 -0.73 -6.41 -9.21
CA ILE A 81 0.52 -7.01 -8.71
C ILE A 81 0.24 -8.48 -8.36
N GLY A 82 0.92 -9.39 -9.02
CA GLY A 82 0.75 -10.84 -8.86
C GLY A 82 1.50 -11.43 -7.67
N GLY A 83 2.42 -10.68 -7.06
CA GLY A 83 3.09 -11.03 -5.81
C GLY A 83 2.88 -9.96 -4.74
N ASP A 84 3.91 -9.73 -3.95
CA ASP A 84 3.88 -8.77 -2.85
C ASP A 84 4.16 -7.34 -3.34
N PHE A 85 3.56 -6.36 -2.66
CA PHE A 85 3.84 -4.95 -2.85
C PHE A 85 4.61 -4.39 -1.64
N PHE A 86 5.91 -4.16 -1.83
CA PHE A 86 6.79 -3.59 -0.81
C PHE A 86 7.01 -2.09 -1.06
N ALA A 87 6.33 -1.24 -0.29
CA ALA A 87 6.37 0.22 -0.41
C ALA A 87 6.77 0.95 0.89
N TYR A 88 7.40 0.23 1.81
CA TYR A 88 7.81 0.78 3.09
C TYR A 88 8.91 1.86 2.96
N ASN A 89 9.04 2.71 3.98
CA ASN A 89 10.05 3.78 4.06
C ASN A 89 10.04 4.72 2.82
N ASN A 90 8.87 5.27 2.50
CA ASN A 90 8.70 6.34 1.53
C ASN A 90 8.28 7.65 2.25
N LYS A 91 7.74 8.62 1.50
CA LYS A 91 7.17 9.86 2.04
C LYS A 91 5.68 9.94 1.76
N LEU A 92 4.99 8.79 1.78
CA LEU A 92 3.58 8.72 1.36
C LEU A 92 2.72 9.64 2.23
N THR A 93 1.90 10.44 1.58
CA THR A 93 0.83 11.24 2.20
C THR A 93 -0.55 10.70 1.86
N SER A 94 -0.64 9.87 0.81
CA SER A 94 -1.84 9.12 0.41
C SER A 94 -1.43 7.82 -0.29
N LEU A 95 -2.35 6.87 -0.40
CA LEU A 95 -2.14 5.64 -1.16
C LEU A 95 -2.73 5.73 -2.58
N HIS A 96 -3.22 6.90 -2.99
CA HIS A 96 -3.75 7.12 -4.33
C HIS A 96 -2.84 6.59 -5.44
N GLY A 97 -3.46 5.91 -6.39
CA GLY A 97 -2.75 5.27 -7.48
C GLY A 97 -2.25 3.85 -7.18
N SER A 98 -2.45 3.34 -5.95
CA SER A 98 -2.14 1.95 -5.61
C SER A 98 -2.82 0.96 -6.56
N ALA A 99 -2.29 -0.25 -6.62
CA ALA A 99 -2.91 -1.34 -7.37
C ALA A 99 -4.31 -1.61 -6.83
N ALA A 100 -5.28 -1.91 -7.70
CA ALA A 100 -6.61 -2.29 -7.25
C ALA A 100 -6.61 -3.65 -6.54
N GLU A 101 -5.75 -4.55 -7.02
CA GLU A 101 -5.58 -5.90 -6.50
C GLU A 101 -4.09 -6.25 -6.35
N ILE A 102 -3.75 -6.79 -5.18
CA ILE A 102 -2.45 -7.35 -4.83
C ILE A 102 -2.70 -8.80 -4.45
N VAL A 103 -2.13 -9.74 -5.21
CA VAL A 103 -2.32 -11.18 -4.93
C VAL A 103 -1.55 -11.61 -3.68
N GLY A 104 -0.38 -11.00 -3.43
CA GLY A 104 0.41 -11.23 -2.23
C GLY A 104 0.11 -10.24 -1.10
N SER A 105 1.13 -9.98 -0.30
CA SER A 105 1.10 -9.09 0.86
C SER A 105 1.34 -7.62 0.48
N TYR A 106 0.85 -6.69 1.29
CA TYR A 106 1.05 -5.26 1.11
C TYR A 106 1.72 -4.62 2.33
N TYR A 107 2.93 -4.09 2.15
CA TYR A 107 3.73 -3.54 3.23
C TYR A 107 4.02 -2.05 3.01
N ILE A 108 3.38 -1.17 3.79
CA ILE A 108 3.48 0.30 3.67
C ILE A 108 4.02 0.98 4.94
N SER A 109 4.65 0.22 5.85
CA SER A 109 5.25 0.78 7.07
C SER A 109 6.40 1.78 6.78
N GLY A 110 6.80 2.58 7.76
CA GLY A 110 7.83 3.62 7.61
C GLY A 110 7.38 4.88 6.86
N ASN A 111 6.09 5.04 6.58
CA ASN A 111 5.53 6.21 5.90
C ASN A 111 4.91 7.21 6.89
N SER A 112 5.76 7.95 7.61
CA SER A 112 5.33 8.75 8.77
C SER A 112 4.37 9.92 8.46
N CYS A 113 4.30 10.35 7.20
CA CYS A 113 3.38 11.40 6.77
C CYS A 113 1.96 10.90 6.44
N LEU A 114 1.77 9.59 6.30
CA LEU A 114 0.50 8.98 5.93
C LEU A 114 -0.50 9.12 7.08
N ALA A 115 -1.64 9.76 6.80
CA ALA A 115 -2.65 10.07 7.82
C ALA A 115 -3.78 9.04 7.88
N ASN A 116 -4.10 8.40 6.77
CA ASN A 116 -5.19 7.44 6.65
C ASN A 116 -4.92 6.44 5.52
N LEU A 117 -5.87 5.53 5.26
CA LEU A 117 -5.77 4.50 4.24
C LEU A 117 -6.49 4.89 2.94
N MET A 118 -6.74 6.18 2.71
CA MET A 118 -7.42 6.64 1.49
C MET A 118 -6.60 6.27 0.24
N GLY A 119 -7.28 5.61 -0.71
CA GLY A 119 -6.68 5.12 -1.95
C GLY A 119 -5.91 3.81 -1.80
N CYS A 120 -6.05 3.11 -0.67
CA CYS A 120 -5.46 1.78 -0.49
C CYS A 120 -6.00 0.77 -1.50
N SER A 121 -5.26 -0.32 -1.69
CA SER A 121 -5.74 -1.48 -2.44
C SER A 121 -6.95 -2.10 -1.76
N VAL A 122 -7.99 -2.40 -2.54
CA VAL A 122 -9.25 -2.95 -2.01
C VAL A 122 -9.18 -4.46 -1.76
N LYS A 123 -8.26 -5.16 -2.44
CA LYS A 123 -8.04 -6.60 -2.30
C LYS A 123 -6.55 -6.92 -2.14
N ILE A 124 -6.22 -7.60 -1.05
CA ILE A 124 -4.87 -8.03 -0.68
C ILE A 124 -4.90 -9.53 -0.33
N GLY A 125 -4.33 -10.39 -1.16
CA GLY A 125 -4.39 -11.84 -0.93
C GLY A 125 -3.46 -12.36 0.17
N GLY A 126 -2.59 -11.51 0.71
CA GLY A 126 -1.66 -11.83 1.78
C GLY A 126 -1.79 -10.95 3.01
N ASP A 127 -0.66 -10.73 3.66
CA ASP A 127 -0.54 -9.93 4.88
C ASP A 127 -0.68 -8.44 4.56
N PHE A 128 -1.05 -7.66 5.58
CA PHE A 128 -1.10 -6.20 5.47
C PHE A 128 -0.34 -5.53 6.60
N SER A 129 0.45 -4.50 6.30
CA SER A 129 1.18 -3.75 7.33
C SER A 129 1.17 -2.24 7.12
N PHE A 130 0.96 -1.51 8.21
CA PHE A 130 1.12 -0.06 8.29
C PHE A 130 1.55 0.36 9.71
N ASN A 131 1.83 1.64 9.91
CA ASN A 131 2.30 2.16 11.19
C ASN A 131 1.18 2.51 12.17
N ASP A 132 1.49 2.57 13.47
CA ASP A 132 0.54 3.05 14.48
C ASP A 132 0.27 4.56 14.44
N ASN A 133 1.03 5.31 13.64
CA ASN A 133 0.98 6.77 13.58
C ASN A 133 -0.02 7.34 12.55
N LEU A 134 -0.89 6.50 11.97
CA LEU A 134 -2.05 6.98 11.22
C LEU A 134 -3.01 7.73 12.17
N LEU A 135 -3.74 8.72 11.66
CA LEU A 135 -4.81 9.38 12.40
C LEU A 135 -6.13 8.62 12.30
N SER A 136 -6.35 7.91 11.19
CA SER A 136 -7.54 7.09 10.98
C SER A 136 -7.26 5.88 10.08
N THR A 137 -8.13 4.88 10.16
CA THR A 137 -8.16 3.75 9.20
C THR A 137 -9.07 4.03 8.00
N TYR A 138 -9.58 5.26 7.89
CA TYR A 138 -10.49 5.66 6.82
C TYR A 138 -9.88 5.36 5.44
N CYS A 139 -10.62 4.63 4.62
CA CYS A 139 -10.17 4.09 3.33
C CYS A 139 -10.80 4.78 2.11
N GLY A 140 -11.77 5.67 2.31
CA GLY A 140 -12.50 6.35 1.23
C GLY A 140 -13.80 5.64 0.89
N ASP A 141 -14.07 5.47 -0.41
CA ASP A 141 -15.32 4.90 -0.94
C ASP A 141 -15.35 3.37 -0.98
N ASP A 142 -14.25 2.72 -0.64
CA ASP A 142 -14.09 1.26 -0.70
C ASP A 142 -13.58 0.71 0.64
N ASP A 143 -14.07 -0.46 1.04
CA ASP A 143 -13.55 -1.22 2.17
C ASP A 143 -12.32 -2.04 1.75
N ILE A 144 -11.44 -2.35 2.71
CA ILE A 144 -10.20 -3.11 2.46
C ILE A 144 -10.40 -4.54 2.91
N GLU A 145 -10.22 -5.49 2.01
CA GLU A 145 -10.21 -6.92 2.31
C GLU A 145 -8.80 -7.48 2.16
N TYR A 146 -8.32 -8.16 3.21
CA TYR A 146 -7.05 -8.89 3.16
C TYR A 146 -7.17 -10.30 3.72
N ASP A 147 -6.46 -11.27 3.14
CA ASP A 147 -6.60 -12.68 3.50
C ASP A 147 -5.64 -13.13 4.61
N GLY A 148 -4.44 -12.55 4.69
CA GLY A 148 -3.40 -12.90 5.65
C GLY A 148 -3.51 -12.22 7.01
N GLU A 149 -2.36 -12.07 7.68
CA GLU A 149 -2.25 -11.47 9.00
C GLU A 149 -1.99 -9.95 8.92
N PHE A 150 -2.35 -9.25 9.99
CA PHE A 150 -2.00 -7.83 10.11
C PHE A 150 -0.77 -7.63 10.99
N PHE A 151 0.17 -6.82 10.48
CA PHE A 151 1.37 -6.43 11.21
C PHE A 151 1.38 -4.92 11.47
N LEU A 152 1.24 -4.53 12.74
CA LEU A 152 1.41 -3.15 13.13
C LEU A 152 2.90 -2.82 13.29
N SER A 153 3.38 -1.80 12.57
CA SER A 153 4.73 -1.26 12.78
C SER A 153 4.69 -0.11 13.79
N GLU A 154 4.99 -0.42 15.05
CA GLU A 154 5.09 0.59 16.10
C GLU A 154 6.19 1.61 15.81
N THR A 155 5.83 2.89 15.81
CA THR A 155 6.78 3.98 15.61
C THR A 155 7.48 4.32 16.93
N HIS A 156 8.64 3.73 17.18
CA HIS A 156 9.39 3.94 18.43
C HIS A 156 10.26 5.22 18.50
N TYR A 157 10.14 6.17 17.58
CA TYR A 157 11.05 7.32 17.54
C TYR A 157 10.34 8.69 17.46
N ASN A 158 10.69 9.52 18.44
CA ASN A 158 10.38 10.92 18.68
C ASN A 158 9.08 11.23 19.43
N ARG A 159 9.25 11.76 20.66
CA ARG A 159 8.24 12.44 21.50
C ARG A 159 7.53 13.64 20.83
N LEU A 160 7.70 13.83 19.53
CA LEU A 160 7.17 14.93 18.71
C LEU A 160 6.15 14.46 17.67
N ASN A 161 6.07 13.16 17.34
CA ASN A 161 5.00 12.66 16.46
C ASN A 161 3.76 12.40 17.30
N THR A 162 2.80 13.33 17.24
CA THR A 162 1.55 13.27 18.01
C THR A 162 0.46 12.45 17.32
N ARG A 163 0.67 12.05 16.06
CA ARG A 163 -0.29 11.25 15.32
C ARG A 163 -0.26 9.82 15.84
N LYS A 164 -1.43 9.30 16.19
CA LYS A 164 -1.62 7.92 16.61
C LYS A 164 -3.03 7.48 16.30
N LEU A 165 -3.19 6.22 15.92
CA LEU A 165 -4.51 5.62 15.71
C LEU A 165 -5.31 5.67 17.02
N PRO A 166 -6.65 5.76 16.95
CA PRO A 166 -7.49 5.63 18.14
C PRO A 166 -7.10 4.41 18.97
N MET A 167 -7.02 4.58 20.29
CA MET A 167 -6.61 3.51 21.20
C MET A 167 -7.56 2.31 21.15
N GLU A 168 -8.81 2.55 20.82
CA GLU A 168 -9.89 1.60 20.64
C GLU A 168 -9.57 0.65 19.48
N ILE A 169 -9.05 1.18 18.36
CA ILE A 169 -8.58 0.36 17.24
C ILE A 169 -7.33 -0.41 17.65
N LEU A 170 -6.39 0.24 18.34
CA LEU A 170 -5.14 -0.41 18.79
C LEU A 170 -5.37 -1.53 19.80
N GLN A 171 -6.39 -1.44 20.63
CA GLN A 171 -6.78 -2.49 21.57
C GLN A 171 -7.51 -3.65 20.89
N ASN A 172 -8.04 -3.44 19.68
CA ASN A 172 -8.82 -4.40 18.90
C ASN A 172 -8.12 -4.84 17.61
N LEU A 173 -6.79 -4.79 17.54
CA LEU A 173 -6.04 -5.20 16.34
C LEU A 173 -6.30 -6.64 15.89
N ARG A 174 -6.63 -7.54 16.83
CA ARG A 174 -7.06 -8.91 16.53
C ARG A 174 -8.30 -8.98 15.62
N HIS A 175 -9.09 -7.91 15.59
CA HIS A 175 -10.29 -7.76 14.78
C HIS A 175 -10.08 -6.82 13.58
N LEU A 176 -8.85 -6.34 13.34
CA LEU A 176 -8.60 -5.30 12.33
C LEU A 176 -9.09 -5.70 10.94
N LYS A 177 -9.00 -6.99 10.58
CA LYS A 177 -9.52 -7.51 9.31
C LYS A 177 -11.00 -7.17 9.12
N LEU A 178 -11.80 -7.41 10.15
CA LEU A 178 -13.24 -7.13 10.12
C LEU A 178 -13.52 -5.64 10.29
N ILE A 179 -12.70 -4.92 11.08
CA ILE A 179 -12.80 -3.46 11.20
C ILE A 179 -12.61 -2.81 9.83
N LEU A 180 -11.55 -3.13 9.09
CA LEU A 180 -11.29 -2.54 7.78
C LEU A 180 -12.32 -2.92 6.72
N LYS A 181 -12.92 -4.12 6.85
CA LYS A 181 -13.96 -4.62 5.96
C LYS A 181 -15.33 -3.96 6.20
N TYR A 182 -15.66 -3.59 7.44
CA TYR A 182 -17.01 -3.14 7.81
C TYR A 182 -17.07 -1.72 8.36
N GLN A 183 -15.94 -1.02 8.51
CA GLN A 183 -15.90 0.32 9.11
C GLN A 183 -16.83 1.33 8.40
N ARG A 184 -17.04 1.18 7.09
CA ARG A 184 -17.94 2.04 6.34
C ARG A 184 -19.40 1.73 6.63
N TYR A 185 -19.77 0.45 6.68
CA TYR A 185 -21.14 0.01 6.97
C TYR A 185 -21.61 0.49 8.35
N PHE A 186 -20.70 0.46 9.33
CA PHE A 186 -20.97 0.95 10.67
C PHE A 186 -20.71 2.45 10.84
N TYR A 187 -20.28 3.20 9.82
CA TYR A 187 -19.97 4.64 9.94
C TYR A 187 -18.97 4.94 11.08
N ILE A 188 -17.88 4.18 11.15
CA ILE A 188 -16.84 4.34 12.18
C ILE A 188 -16.11 5.68 12.09
N TRP A 189 -16.10 6.28 10.90
CA TRP A 189 -15.57 7.62 10.65
C TRP A 189 -16.71 8.52 10.18
N ASN A 190 -16.91 9.64 10.90
CA ASN A 190 -17.91 10.65 10.53
C ASN A 190 -17.49 11.42 9.26
N ASP A 191 -18.40 12.22 8.71
CA ASP A 191 -18.13 13.06 7.52
C ASP A 191 -17.00 14.08 7.72
N ASP A 192 -16.72 14.48 8.97
CA ASP A 192 -15.59 15.33 9.34
C ASP A 192 -14.30 14.53 9.64
N PHE A 193 -14.30 13.24 9.34
CA PHE A 193 -13.24 12.25 9.62
C PHE A 193 -12.93 12.03 11.10
N SER A 194 -13.78 12.48 12.02
CA SER A 194 -13.66 12.14 13.44
C SER A 194 -14.08 10.69 13.70
N PHE A 195 -13.47 10.08 14.73
CA PHE A 195 -13.76 8.70 15.13
C PHE A 195 -15.09 8.60 15.88
N ASN A 196 -16.00 7.75 15.40
CA ASN A 196 -17.27 7.46 16.04
C ASN A 196 -17.14 6.25 16.98
N ARG A 197 -16.93 6.54 18.27
CA ARG A 197 -16.74 5.49 19.30
C ARG A 197 -17.99 4.63 19.48
N GLU A 198 -19.18 5.22 19.51
CA GLU A 198 -20.42 4.47 19.75
C GLU A 198 -20.63 3.40 18.67
N ASN A 199 -20.47 3.79 17.40
CA ASN A 199 -20.60 2.85 16.29
C ASN A 199 -19.46 1.83 16.25
N PHE A 200 -18.26 2.20 16.72
CA PHE A 200 -17.15 1.28 16.85
C PHE A 200 -17.41 0.20 17.90
N ASP A 201 -17.95 0.58 19.06
CA ASP A 201 -18.28 -0.36 20.12
C ASP A 201 -19.36 -1.36 19.64
N ILE A 202 -20.36 -0.89 18.86
CA ILE A 202 -21.36 -1.76 18.21
C ILE A 202 -20.70 -2.74 17.23
N LEU A 203 -19.79 -2.27 16.38
CA LEU A 203 -19.07 -3.14 15.45
C LEU A 203 -18.27 -4.23 16.19
N ILE A 204 -17.61 -3.89 17.30
CA ILE A 204 -16.86 -4.87 18.09
C ILE A 204 -17.81 -5.89 18.73
N GLU A 205 -18.94 -5.47 19.29
CA GLU A 205 -19.96 -6.37 19.84
C GLU A 205 -20.45 -7.36 18.77
N GLU A 206 -20.83 -6.86 17.59
CA GLU A 206 -21.27 -7.71 16.47
C GLU A 206 -20.16 -8.68 16.04
N ILE A 207 -18.89 -8.26 16.01
CA ILE A 207 -17.76 -9.14 15.70
C ILE A 207 -17.63 -10.26 16.74
N GLU A 208 -17.73 -9.94 18.03
CA GLU A 208 -17.60 -10.89 19.13
C GLU A 208 -18.77 -11.87 19.20
N GLU A 209 -19.97 -11.44 18.79
CA GLU A 209 -21.16 -12.30 18.65
C GLU A 209 -21.17 -13.16 17.38
N GLY A 210 -20.18 -12.97 16.50
CA GLY A 210 -20.01 -13.75 15.28
C GLY A 210 -20.79 -13.17 14.10
N LEU A 211 -20.66 -11.86 13.90
CA LEU A 211 -21.20 -11.00 12.83
C LEU A 211 -21.75 -11.81 11.64
N ARG A 212 -23.08 -11.81 11.54
CA ARG A 212 -23.88 -12.56 10.56
C ARG A 212 -23.99 -11.88 9.22
#